data_AF-A0A853KA81-F1
#
_entry.id   AF-A0A853KA81-F1
#
_cell.length_a   1.000
_cell.length_b   1.000
_cell.length_c   1.000
_cell.angle_alpha   90.00
_cell.angle_beta   90.00
_cell.angle_gamma   90.00
#
_symmetry.space_group_name_H-M   'P 1'
#
loop_
_entity.id
_entity.type
_entity.pdbx_description
1 polymer ?
#
loop_
_entity_poly.entity_id
_entity_poly.type
_entity_poly.pdbx_seq_one_letter_code
_entity_poly.pdbx_strand_id
1 'polypeptide(L)' 'MRIRQLRTKQRMSQETLAQASGLSKRYVGMIERGIGNVSLESLEKITTALDVMLKISFEQMPPSES' A
#
# COMPACT_ATOMS: atom_id res chain seq x y z
N MET A 1 4.90 -1.68 -11.96
CA MET A 1 4.17 -2.66 -11.13
C MET A 1 3.03 -1.94 -10.40
N ARG A 2 1.82 -2.51 -10.35
CA ARG A 2 0.60 -1.83 -9.87
C ARG A 2 0.68 -1.43 -8.39
N ILE A 3 1.33 -2.25 -7.55
CA ILE A 3 1.55 -1.95 -6.12
C ILE A 3 2.40 -0.69 -5.92
N ARG A 4 3.55 -0.58 -6.62
CA ARG A 4 4.40 0.61 -6.54
C ARG A 4 3.66 1.88 -6.94
N GLN A 5 2.88 1.82 -8.02
CA GLN A 5 2.11 2.98 -8.50
C GLN A 5 1.08 3.44 -7.47
N LEU A 6 0.32 2.51 -6.88
CA LEU A 6 -0.66 2.81 -5.84
C LEU A 6 0.01 3.39 -4.59
N ARG A 7 1.13 2.79 -4.16
CA ARG A 7 1.91 3.29 -3.02
C ARG A 7 2.39 4.72 -3.26
N THR A 8 2.97 5.01 -4.42
CA THR A 8 3.49 6.35 -4.73
C THR A 8 2.40 7.39 -4.91
N LYS A 9 1.22 7.01 -5.42
CA LYS A 9 0.05 7.91 -5.49
C LYS A 9 -0.38 8.37 -4.10
N GLN A 10 -0.19 7.53 -3.09
CA GLN A 10 -0.47 7.83 -1.69
C GLN A 10 0.73 8.45 -0.95
N ARG A 11 1.80 8.84 -1.67
CA ARG A 11 3.05 9.40 -1.11
C ARG A 11 3.72 8.52 -0.03
N MET A 12 3.43 7.23 -0.03
CA MET A 12 3.99 6.29 0.94
C MET A 12 5.41 5.88 0.51
N SER A 13 6.34 5.84 1.47
CA SER A 13 7.62 5.16 1.28
C SER A 13 7.44 3.63 1.36
N GLN A 14 8.43 2.86 0.92
CA GLN A 14 8.42 1.40 1.14
C GLN A 14 8.43 1.05 2.62
N GLU A 15 9.07 1.88 3.46
CA GLU A 15 9.08 1.77 4.92
C GLU A 15 7.67 1.91 5.49
N THR A 16 6.94 2.93 5.03
CA THR A 16 5.57 3.22 5.45
C THR A 16 4.62 2.09 5.06
N LEU A 17 4.72 1.58 3.84
CA LEU A 17 3.89 0.45 3.40
C LEU A 17 4.25 -0.83 4.17
N ALA A 18 5.53 -1.05 4.45
CA ALA A 18 6.00 -2.18 5.24
C ALA A 18 5.38 -2.16 6.65
N GLN A 19 5.46 -1.01 7.34
CA GLN A 19 4.84 -0.82 8.65
C GLN A 19 3.33 -1.03 8.60
N ALA A 20 2.62 -0.43 7.64
CA ALA A 20 1.17 -0.54 7.52
C ALA A 20 0.69 -1.97 7.18
N SER A 21 1.49 -2.74 6.44
CA SER A 21 1.15 -4.12 6.06
C SER A 21 1.71 -5.18 7.04
N GLY A 22 2.49 -4.78 8.04
CA GLY A 22 3.20 -5.71 8.92
C GLY A 22 4.27 -6.55 8.22
N LEU A 23 4.78 -6.08 7.08
CA LEU A 23 5.80 -6.76 6.28
C LEU A 23 7.16 -6.07 6.43
N SER A 24 8.24 -6.73 6.03
CA SER A 24 9.55 -6.06 5.98
C SER A 24 9.67 -5.17 4.74
N LYS A 25 10.38 -4.04 4.86
CA LYS A 25 10.72 -3.15 3.74
C LYS A 25 11.36 -3.90 2.57
N ARG A 26 12.27 -4.84 2.87
CA ARG A 26 12.90 -5.71 1.87
C ARG A 26 11.85 -6.53 1.11
N TYR A 27 10.90 -7.12 1.83
CA TYR A 27 9.83 -7.93 1.24
C TYR A 27 8.89 -7.09 0.37
N VAL A 28 8.47 -5.91 0.84
CA VAL A 28 7.73 -4.93 0.01
C VAL A 28 8.49 -4.62 -1.28
N GLY A 29 9.79 -4.35 -1.20
CA GLY A 29 10.61 -4.09 -2.38
C GLY A 29 10.75 -5.29 -3.33
N MET A 30 10.69 -6.54 -2.84
CA MET A 30 10.66 -7.73 -3.70
C MET A 30 9.31 -7.87 -4.41
N ILE A 31 8.20 -7.69 -3.68
CA ILE A 31 6.85 -7.70 -4.23
C ILE A 31 6.72 -6.67 -5.35
N GLU A 32 7.17 -5.43 -5.14
CA GLU A 32 7.09 -4.36 -6.15
C GLU A 32 7.88 -4.64 -7.44
N ARG A 33 8.90 -5.50 -7.35
CA ARG A 33 9.72 -5.93 -8.48
C ARG A 33 9.23 -7.23 -9.11
N GLY A 34 8.20 -7.87 -8.54
CA GLY A 34 7.71 -9.18 -8.98
C GLY A 34 8.70 -10.32 -8.70
N ILE A 35 9.53 -10.18 -7.67
CA ILE A 35 10.56 -11.17 -7.33
C ILE A 35 10.04 -12.08 -6.20
N GLY A 36 10.10 -13.40 -6.45
CA GLY A 36 9.77 -14.44 -5.48
C GLY A 36 8.29 -14.85 -5.47
N ASN A 37 7.99 -15.86 -4.66
CA ASN A 37 6.62 -16.33 -4.45
C ASN A 37 5.94 -15.49 -3.37
N VAL A 38 4.99 -14.65 -3.79
CA VAL A 38 4.15 -13.87 -2.88
C VAL A 38 2.96 -14.73 -2.47
N SER A 39 2.76 -14.92 -1.16
CA SER A 39 1.57 -15.63 -0.66
C SER A 39 0.33 -14.76 -0.84
N LEU A 40 -0.85 -15.40 -0.93
CA LEU A 40 -2.13 -14.68 -0.93
C LEU A 40 -2.26 -13.77 0.30
N GLU A 41 -1.89 -14.29 1.48
CA GLU A 41 -1.88 -13.54 2.74
C GLU A 41 -1.02 -12.26 2.66
N SER A 42 0.16 -12.33 2.02
CA SER A 42 1.02 -11.16 1.85
C SER A 42 0.41 -10.12 0.91
N LEU A 43 -0.28 -10.59 -0.13
CA LEU A 43 -1.00 -9.72 -1.06
C LEU A 43 -2.20 -9.05 -0.38
N GLU A 44 -2.95 -9.78 0.45
CA GLU A 44 -4.04 -9.25 1.27
C GLU A 44 -3.54 -8.18 2.25
N LYS A 45 -2.40 -8.42 2.92
CA LYS A 45 -1.77 -7.44 3.81
C LYS A 45 -1.38 -6.15 3.07
N ILE A 46 -0.75 -6.26 1.90
CA ILE A 46 -0.37 -5.09 1.06
C ILE A 46 -1.61 -4.34 0.58
N THR A 47 -2.61 -5.05 0.06
CA THR A 47 -3.80 -4.43 -0.52
C THR A 47 -4.68 -3.78 0.54
N THR A 48 -4.85 -4.42 1.69
CA THR A 48 -5.53 -3.82 2.86
C THR A 48 -4.80 -2.57 3.34
N ALA A 49 -3.47 -2.62 3.48
CA ALA A 49 -2.69 -1.44 3.88
C ALA A 49 -2.81 -0.27 2.89
N LEU A 50 -2.91 -0.57 1.58
CA LEU A 50 -3.14 0.44 0.56
C LEU A 50 -4.59 0.95 0.53
N ASP A 51 -5.58 0.14 0.91
CA ASP A 51 -7.01 0.51 0.92
C ASP A 51 -7.40 1.31 2.17
N VAL A 52 -6.88 0.95 3.35
CA VAL A 52 -7.12 1.67 4.60
C VAL A 52 -6.67 3.13 4.50
N MET A 53 -5.53 3.41 3.85
CA MET A 53 -5.12 4.79 3.60
C MET A 53 -6.00 5.52 2.57
N LEU A 54 -6.57 4.83 1.58
CA LEU A 54 -7.54 5.47 0.68
C LEU A 54 -8.73 5.97 1.49
N LYS A 55 -9.29 5.15 2.38
CA LYS A 55 -10.42 5.55 3.23
C LYS A 55 -10.10 6.75 4.11
N ILE A 56 -8.96 6.72 4.80
CA ILE A 56 -8.51 7.85 5.65
C ILE A 56 -8.32 9.13 4.82
N SER A 57 -7.82 9.02 3.58
CA SER A 57 -7.61 10.19 2.71
C SER A 57 -8.91 10.82 2.22
N PHE A 58 -9.96 10.03 2.00
CA PHE A 58 -11.28 10.53 1.58
C PHE A 58 -12.06 11.19 2.72
N GLU A 59 -11.95 10.68 3.95
CA GLU A 59 -12.62 11.28 5.13
C GLU A 59 -12.03 12.64 5.53
N GLN A 60 -10.81 12.96 5.09
CA GLN A 60 -10.14 14.24 5.32
C GLN A 60 -10.45 15.29 4.25
N MET A 61 -11.19 14.94 3.20
CA MET A 61 -11.65 15.88 2.19
C MET A 61 -13.12 16.20 2.49
N PRO A 62 -13.48 17.43 2.90
CA PRO A 62 -14.89 17.75 3.09
C PRO A 62 -15.62 17.49 1.77
N PRO A 63 -16.86 16.98 1.79
CA PRO A 63 -17.65 16.90 0.58
C PRO A 63 -17.67 18.30 -0.03
N SER A 64 -17.17 18.42 -1.25
CA SER A 64 -17.32 19.65 -2.02
C SER A 64 -18.81 19.84 -2.24
N GLU A 65 -19.45 20.61 -1.37
CA GLU A 65 -20.79 21.11 -1.59
C GLU A 65 -20.78 21.87 -2.92
N SER A 66 -21.61 21.41 -3.85
CA SER A 66 -21.98 22.10 -5.08
C SER A 66 -23.40 22.61 -4.94
#